data_AF-A0A7W1S2L4-F1
#
_entry.id   AF-A0A7W1S2L4-F1
#
_cell.length_a   1.000
_cell.length_b   1.000
_cell.length_c   1.000
_cell.angle_alpha   90.00
_cell.angle_beta   90.00
_cell.angle_gamma   90.00
#
_symmetry.space_group_name_H-M   'P 1'
#
loop_
_entity.id
_entity.type
_entity.pdbx_description
1 polymer ?
#
loop_
_entity_poly.entity_id
_entity_poly.type
_entity_poly.pdbx_seq_one_letter_code
_entity_poly.pdbx_strand_id
1 'polypeptide(L)' 'MSSVIEIIAKELNISIASVSRALNDRPGVGDGLRARILEKAHEMNFAPNAIAHGD' A
#
# COMPACT_ATOMS: atom_id res chain seq x y z
N MET A 1 -14.50 0.01 -3.97
CA MET A 1 -13.56 0.76 -3.12
C MET A 1 -12.18 0.17 -3.35
N SER A 2 -11.37 0.81 -4.19
CA SER A 2 -10.01 0.34 -4.51
C SER A 2 -9.12 0.64 -3.31
N SER A 3 -8.52 -0.39 -2.72
CA SER A 3 -7.69 -0.17 -1.53
C SER A 3 -6.29 0.31 -1.95
N VAL A 4 -5.65 1.20 -1.18
CA VAL A 4 -4.27 1.67 -1.48
C VAL A 4 -3.30 0.50 -1.72
N ILE A 5 -3.56 -0.60 -1.02
CA ILE A 5 -2.85 -1.88 -1.09
C ILE A 5 -2.82 -2.41 -2.53
N GLU A 6 -3.93 -2.27 -3.27
CA GLU A 6 -4.04 -2.68 -4.67
C GLU A 6 -3.31 -1.73 -5.61
N ILE A 7 -3.35 -0.43 -5.32
CA ILE A 7 -2.67 0.60 -6.12
C ILE A 7 -1.16 0.44 -5.98
N ILE A 8 -0.65 0.36 -4.75
CA ILE A 8 0.76 0.11 -4.44
C ILE A 8 1.21 -1.22 -5.04
N ALA A 9 0.39 -2.28 -4.92
CA ALA A 9 0.68 -3.58 -5.52
C ALA A 9 0.87 -3.47 -7.05
N LYS A 10 -0.04 -2.77 -7.74
CA LYS A 10 0.07 -2.55 -9.19
C LYS A 10 1.29 -1.70 -9.56
N GLU A 11 1.56 -0.62 -8.83
CA GLU A 11 2.71 0.27 -9.11
C GLU A 11 4.06 -0.41 -8.88
N LEU A 12 4.22 -1.14 -7.78
CA LEU A 12 5.45 -1.88 -7.47
C LEU A 12 5.56 -3.21 -8.21
N ASN A 13 4.56 -3.56 -9.04
CA ASN A 13 4.46 -4.84 -9.75
C ASN A 13 4.59 -6.06 -8.81
N ILE A 14 3.97 -5.96 -7.63
CA ILE A 14 3.97 -7.01 -6.62
C ILE A 14 2.54 -7.45 -6.32
N SER A 15 2.40 -8.62 -5.71
CA SER A 15 1.07 -9.11 -5.32
C SER A 15 0.50 -8.33 -4.14
N ILE A 16 -0.83 -8.14 -4.14
CA ILE A 16 -1.58 -7.57 -2.99
C ILE A 16 -1.28 -8.34 -1.71
N ALA A 17 -1.09 -9.66 -1.81
CA ALA A 17 -0.66 -10.50 -0.70
C ALA A 17 0.70 -10.08 -0.12
N SER A 18 1.65 -9.61 -0.95
CA SER A 18 2.96 -9.11 -0.51
C SER A 18 2.81 -7.76 0.18
N VAL A 19 1.99 -6.85 -0.35
CA VAL A 19 1.74 -5.55 0.29
C VAL A 19 0.98 -5.69 1.60
N SER A 20 -0.01 -6.59 1.65
CA SER A 20 -0.75 -6.93 2.86
C SER A 20 0.15 -7.55 3.93
N ARG A 21 1.08 -8.43 3.55
CA ARG A 21 2.11 -8.96 4.46
C ARG A 21 3.05 -7.87 4.96
N ALA A 22 3.45 -6.94 4.08
CA ALA A 22 4.32 -5.82 4.44
C ALA A 22 3.67 -4.90 5.48
N LEU A 23 2.37 -4.62 5.32
CA LEU A 23 1.56 -3.82 6.24
C LEU A 23 1.27 -4.55 7.57
N ASN A 24 1.12 -5.88 7.55
CA ASN A 24 0.86 -6.70 8.73
C ASN A 24 2.13 -7.21 9.43
N ASP A 25 3.30 -6.67 9.08
CA ASP A 25 4.59 -7.07 9.67
C ASP A 25 4.87 -8.58 9.59
N ARG A 26 4.44 -9.22 8.49
CA ARG A 26 4.66 -10.65 8.28
C ARG A 26 6.03 -10.90 7.64
N PRO A 27 6.78 -11.92 8.10
CA PRO A 27 8.03 -12.33 7.47
C PRO A 27 7.75 -12.81 6.03
N GLY A 28 8.62 -12.41 5.10
CA GLY A 28 8.48 -12.68 3.66
C GLY A 28 8.42 -11.45 2.77
N VAL A 29 8.53 -10.25 3.34
CA VAL A 29 8.75 -8.99 2.61
C VAL A 29 10.09 -8.44 3.07
N GLY A 30 11.02 -8.25 2.14
CA GLY A 30 12.31 -7.65 2.47
C GLY A 30 12.14 -6.21 2.93
N ASP A 31 12.96 -5.78 3.89
CA ASP A 31 12.90 -4.45 4.49
C ASP A 31 12.91 -3.32 3.44
N GLY A 32 13.66 -3.51 2.35
CA GLY A 32 13.67 -2.56 1.22
C GLY A 32 12.31 -2.44 0.51
N LEU A 33 11.57 -3.54 0.35
CA LEU A 33 10.24 -3.49 -0.26
C LEU A 33 9.22 -2.87 0.71
N ARG A 34 9.31 -3.19 2.00
CA ARG A 34 8.49 -2.61 3.06
C ARG A 34 8.68 -1.09 3.15
N ALA A 35 9.92 -0.61 3.12
CA ALA A 35 10.24 0.81 3.10
C ALA A 35 9.60 1.51 1.89
N ARG A 36 9.76 0.96 0.67
CA ARG A 36 9.15 1.53 -0.54
C ARG A 36 7.62 1.55 -0.49
N ILE A 37 6.99 0.52 0.08
CA ILE A 37 5.54 0.45 0.27
C ILE A 37 5.08 1.54 1.25
N LEU A 38 5.78 1.70 2.37
CA LEU A 38 5.51 2.73 3.38
C LEU A 38 5.69 4.14 2.80
N GLU A 39 6.79 4.39 2.10
CA GLU A 39 7.04 5.67 1.43
C GLU A 39 5.96 5.98 0.40
N LYS A 40 5.61 5.03 -0.48
CA LYS A 40 4.53 5.21 -1.46
C LYS A 40 3.17 5.41 -0.82
N ALA A 41 2.85 4.69 0.26
CA ALA A 41 1.62 4.90 1.01
C ALA A 41 1.58 6.29 1.65
N HIS A 42 2.71 6.78 2.13
CA HIS A 42 2.83 8.10 2.75
C HIS A 42 2.74 9.22 1.69
N GLU A 43 3.44 9.07 0.57
CA GLU A 43 3.39 9.95 -0.62
C GLU A 43 1.99 10.03 -1.23
N MET A 44 1.28 8.89 -1.32
CA MET A 44 -0.10 8.85 -1.80
C MET A 44 -1.10 9.45 -0.82
N ASN A 45 -0.65 10.01 0.30
CA ASN A 45 -1.49 10.58 1.34
C ASN A 45 -2.52 9.53 1.80
N PHE A 46 -2.04 8.45 2.44
CA PHE A 46 -2.90 7.52 3.19
C PHE A 46 -3.55 8.22 4.40
N ALA A 47 -4.28 9.30 4.13
CA ALA A 47 -5.39 9.74 4.91
C ALA A 47 -6.60 8.94 4.41
N PRO A 48 -7.23 8.09 5.23
CA PRO A 48 -8.49 7.44 4.86
C PRO A 48 -9.64 8.45 4.66
N ASN A 49 -9.37 9.76 4.61
CA ASN A 49 -10.37 10.81 4.58
C ASN A 49 -9.88 12.08 3.86
N ALA A 50 -9.58 11.98 2.57
CA ALA A 50 -9.62 13.15 1.69
C ALA A 50 -10.49 12.81 0.47
N ILE A 51 -11.79 12.99 0.65
CA ILE A 51 -12.76 13.41 -0.37
C ILE A 51 -12.87 12.55 -1.66
N ALA A 52 -13.65 11.46 -1.61
CA ALA A 52 -14.26 10.94 -2.84
C ALA A 52 -15.56 10.14 -2.56
N HIS A 53 -16.54 10.82 -1.97
CA HIS A 53 -17.95 10.48 -2.20
C HIS A 53 -18.80 11.75 -1.99
N GLY A 54 -18.87 12.58 -3.03
CA GLY A 54 -20.07 13.37 -3.31
C GLY A 54 -20.86 12.58 -4.35
N ASP A 55 -22.14 12.37 -4.06
CA ASP A 55 -23.19 11.77 -4.91
C ASP A 55 -23.31 12.47 -6.28
#